data_AF-V9LAN2-F1
#
_entry.id   AF-V9LAN2-F1
#
_cell.length_a   1.000
_cell.length_b   1.000
_cell.length_c   1.000
_cell.angle_alpha   90.00
_cell.angle_beta   90.00
_cell.angle_gamma   90.00
#
_symmetry.space_group_name_H-M   'P 1'
#
loop_
_entity.id
_entity.type
_entity.pdbx_description
1 polymer ?
#
loop_
_entity_poly.entity_id
_entity_poly.type
_entity_poly.pdbx_seq_one_letter_code
_entity_poly.pdbx_strand_id
1 'polypeptide(L)'
;MADRDVAEPADSDLLGPQTDPSRWVSPDGSFVKTVLEPGSGLDKPGEGSRCRVEVAWEEAGPECGELPLDGAGEVVVGEADTEPGELLERCLESMLPGERCQARLGTGACAGLTCSVRLEGFDRPGGSWRLSSEEKWDWVRRHREVGNELYRAGEVTRAARRYAKALRLLVTLRGELPAGREESEYEKDKGKLHANLAAAQIKTGQHANAVRNCTKALEAEPGSVKCLYRRGLAQAALRHFGLAREDLREAMRLGSGK
;
A
#
# COMPACT_ATOMS: atom_id res chain seq x y z
N MET A 1 53.17 -52.43 7.53
CA MET A 1 52.71 -51.28 8.35
C MET A 1 53.25 -50.03 7.68
N ALA A 2 52.42 -48.98 7.62
CA ALA A 2 52.52 -47.72 6.86
C ALA A 2 52.09 -47.85 5.38
N ASP A 3 50.83 -47.55 5.03
CA ASP A 3 50.17 -46.22 4.80
C ASP A 3 50.67 -45.56 3.50
N ARG A 4 49.90 -45.60 2.40
CA ARG A 4 48.74 -44.75 2.02
C ARG A 4 49.13 -43.29 1.75
N ASP A 5 49.62 -43.03 0.54
CA ASP A 5 49.52 -41.72 -0.12
C ASP A 5 48.39 -41.79 -1.14
N VAL A 6 47.18 -41.41 -0.72
CA VAL A 6 46.08 -41.05 -1.62
C VAL A 6 46.14 -39.54 -1.78
N ALA A 7 46.50 -39.07 -2.97
CA ALA A 7 46.43 -37.67 -3.32
C ALA A 7 44.97 -37.19 -3.24
N GLU A 8 44.68 -36.26 -2.34
CA GLU A 8 43.41 -35.54 -2.32
C GLU A 8 43.35 -34.58 -3.52
N PRO A 9 42.27 -34.55 -4.30
CA PRO A 9 42.09 -33.53 -5.32
C PRO A 9 41.76 -32.19 -4.63
N ALA A 10 42.38 -31.12 -5.14
CA ALA A 10 42.11 -29.76 -4.71
C ALA A 10 40.62 -29.44 -4.89
N ASP A 11 39.95 -29.17 -3.77
CA ASP A 11 38.56 -28.75 -3.70
C ASP A 11 38.47 -27.27 -4.14
N SER A 12 38.41 -27.04 -5.45
CA SER A 12 38.43 -25.70 -6.04
C SER A 12 37.15 -25.35 -6.80
N ASP A 13 35.97 -25.78 -6.33
CA ASP A 13 34.69 -25.39 -6.97
C ASP A 13 33.47 -25.41 -6.03
N LEU A 14 33.56 -24.75 -4.87
CA LEU A 14 32.39 -24.44 -4.03
C LEU A 14 32.31 -22.95 -3.68
N LEU A 15 32.36 -22.09 -4.70
CA LEU A 15 31.88 -20.71 -4.58
C LEU A 15 30.38 -20.69 -4.91
N GLY A 16 29.55 -20.86 -3.89
CA GLY A 16 28.14 -20.45 -3.98
C GLY A 16 28.02 -18.97 -4.38
N PRO A 17 26.86 -18.50 -4.88
CA PRO A 17 26.72 -17.13 -5.36
C PRO A 17 27.12 -16.14 -4.28
N GLN A 18 28.20 -15.41 -4.54
CA GLN A 18 28.69 -14.30 -3.71
C GLN A 18 27.58 -13.24 -3.65
N THR A 19 26.83 -13.21 -2.56
CA THR A 19 25.84 -12.16 -2.31
C THR A 19 26.60 -10.90 -1.93
N ASP A 20 26.60 -9.91 -2.83
CA ASP A 20 27.10 -8.57 -2.55
C ASP A 20 26.44 -8.03 -1.27
N PRO A 21 27.19 -7.79 -0.18
CA PRO A 21 26.62 -7.40 1.11
C PRO A 21 25.96 -6.02 1.08
N SER A 22 26.26 -5.20 0.06
CA SER A 22 25.60 -3.91 -0.15
C SER A 22 24.21 -4.05 -0.78
N ARG A 23 23.89 -5.20 -1.37
CA ARG A 23 22.66 -5.46 -2.10
C ARG A 23 21.64 -6.19 -1.22
N TRP A 24 20.46 -5.61 -1.12
CA TRP A 24 19.33 -6.11 -0.36
C TRP A 24 18.07 -6.19 -1.24
N VAL A 25 17.32 -7.28 -1.15
CA VAL A 25 16.03 -7.43 -1.85
C VAL A 25 14.91 -7.25 -0.84
N SER A 26 13.86 -6.51 -1.18
CA SER A 26 12.72 -6.31 -0.29
C SER A 26 12.05 -7.66 0.03
N PRO A 27 11.43 -7.83 1.22
CA PRO A 27 10.88 -9.13 1.64
C PRO A 27 9.79 -9.68 0.71
N ASP A 28 9.07 -8.80 0.01
CA ASP A 28 8.06 -9.15 -0.98
C ASP A 28 8.58 -9.17 -2.44
N GLY A 29 9.88 -8.95 -2.63
CA GLY A 29 10.54 -8.93 -3.93
C GLY A 29 10.16 -7.76 -4.83
N SER A 30 9.47 -6.74 -4.32
CA SER A 30 9.01 -5.60 -5.12
C SER A 30 10.16 -4.69 -5.59
N PHE A 31 11.27 -4.62 -4.86
CA PHE A 31 12.43 -3.84 -5.27
C PHE A 31 13.75 -4.37 -4.72
N VAL A 32 14.84 -3.92 -5.32
CA VAL A 32 16.21 -4.17 -4.88
C VAL A 32 16.83 -2.85 -4.46
N LYS A 33 17.51 -2.83 -3.32
CA LYS A 33 18.29 -1.70 -2.82
C LYS A 33 19.77 -2.05 -2.80
N THR A 34 20.62 -1.13 -3.24
CA THR A 34 22.07 -1.21 -3.11
C THR A 34 22.55 -0.03 -2.28
N VAL A 35 23.10 -0.28 -1.09
CA VAL A 35 23.61 0.76 -0.19
C VAL A 35 24.97 1.24 -0.71
N LEU A 36 25.07 2.54 -1.00
CA LEU A 36 26.29 3.18 -1.50
C LEU A 36 27.10 3.80 -0.36
N GLU A 37 26.41 4.49 0.54
CA GLU A 37 26.97 5.05 1.78
C GLU A 37 26.04 4.65 2.93
N PRO A 38 26.53 3.95 3.97
CA PRO A 38 25.69 3.55 5.08
C PRO A 38 25.31 4.76 5.94
N GLY A 39 24.04 4.82 6.35
CA GLY A 39 23.58 5.75 7.37
C GLY A 39 23.94 5.30 8.78
N SER A 40 23.47 6.03 9.78
CA SER A 40 23.73 5.73 11.19
C SER A 40 22.46 5.86 12.05
N GLY A 41 22.47 5.24 13.24
CA GLY A 41 21.33 5.20 14.13
C GLY A 41 20.52 3.91 14.03
N LEU A 42 19.37 3.88 14.72
CA LEU A 42 18.48 2.72 14.79
C LEU A 42 17.10 2.99 14.19
N ASP A 43 16.69 4.26 14.24
CA ASP A 43 15.37 4.68 13.80
C ASP A 43 15.32 4.82 12.28
N LYS A 44 14.19 4.42 11.71
CA LYS A 44 13.90 4.51 10.28
C LYS A 44 12.61 5.31 10.06
N PRO A 45 12.46 5.96 8.90
CA PRO A 45 11.17 6.49 8.47
C PRO A 45 10.10 5.41 8.46
N GLY A 46 8.86 5.82 8.63
CA GLY A 46 7.71 4.99 8.32
C GLY A 46 6.48 5.85 8.16
N GLU A 47 5.31 5.23 8.17
CA GLU A 47 4.07 5.93 7.85
C GLU A 47 3.88 7.23 8.65
N GLY A 48 3.75 8.34 7.92
CA GLY A 48 3.62 9.70 8.45
C GLY A 48 4.91 10.46 8.70
N SER A 49 6.08 9.83 8.57
CA SER A 49 7.38 10.51 8.67
C SER A 49 7.59 11.47 7.49
N ARG A 50 7.98 12.70 7.79
CA ARG A 50 8.45 13.69 6.82
C ARG A 50 9.96 13.55 6.66
N CYS A 51 10.39 13.10 5.49
CA CYS A 51 11.79 12.83 5.18
C CYS A 51 12.37 13.96 4.34
N ARG A 52 13.53 14.48 4.73
CA ARG A 52 14.36 15.34 3.88
C ARG A 52 15.29 14.46 3.05
N VAL A 53 15.19 14.58 1.74
CA VAL A 53 15.83 13.65 0.80
C VAL A 53 16.39 14.39 -0.40
N GLU A 54 17.36 13.77 -1.05
CA GLU A 54 17.80 14.09 -2.40
C GLU A 54 17.60 12.86 -3.27
N VAL A 55 16.86 13.02 -4.38
CA VAL A 55 16.47 11.92 -5.26
C VAL A 55 16.92 12.24 -6.67
N ALA A 56 17.45 11.26 -7.39
CA ALA A 56 17.71 11.36 -8.82
C ALA A 56 17.22 10.09 -9.51
N TRP A 57 16.41 10.24 -10.55
CA TRP A 57 15.86 9.12 -11.31
C TRP A 57 16.69 8.80 -12.54
N GLU A 58 16.83 7.52 -12.87
CA GLU A 58 17.15 7.13 -14.25
C GLU A 58 15.94 7.39 -15.15
N GLU A 59 16.17 7.40 -16.48
CA GLU A 59 15.12 7.70 -17.45
C GLU A 59 13.87 6.84 -17.22
N ALA A 60 12.75 7.51 -16.94
CA ALA A 60 11.48 6.87 -16.67
C ALA A 60 10.65 6.75 -17.94
N GLY A 61 10.12 5.55 -18.18
CA GLY A 61 9.16 5.32 -19.26
C GLY A 61 7.85 6.07 -19.03
N PRO A 62 7.07 6.35 -20.10
CA PRO A 62 5.80 7.06 -20.01
C PRO A 62 4.77 6.36 -19.10
N GLU A 63 4.87 5.04 -18.94
CA GLU A 63 4.05 4.23 -18.04
C GLU A 63 4.21 4.57 -16.55
N CYS A 64 5.30 5.25 -16.18
CA CYS A 64 5.58 5.61 -14.80
C CYS A 64 4.87 6.86 -14.31
N GLY A 65 4.28 7.61 -15.23
CA GLY A 65 3.59 8.86 -14.91
C GLY A 65 4.53 9.87 -14.27
N GLU A 66 3.97 10.68 -13.37
CA GLU A 66 4.72 11.73 -12.68
C GLU A 66 5.64 11.15 -11.60
N LEU A 67 6.92 11.52 -11.67
CA LEU A 67 7.91 11.20 -10.65
C LEU A 67 7.65 12.03 -9.39
N PRO A 68 7.76 11.44 -8.20
CA PRO A 68 7.35 12.10 -6.95
C PRO A 68 8.22 13.31 -6.58
N LEU A 69 9.51 13.29 -6.92
CA LEU A 69 10.51 14.32 -6.62
C LEU A 69 11.76 14.04 -7.46
N ASP A 70 12.37 15.08 -8.03
CA ASP A 70 13.70 15.01 -8.67
C ASP A 70 14.57 16.17 -8.16
N GLY A 71 15.69 15.85 -7.53
CA GLY A 71 16.50 16.76 -6.72
C GLY A 71 16.22 16.68 -5.21
N ALA A 72 16.59 17.75 -4.50
CA ALA A 72 16.40 17.87 -3.05
C ALA A 72 14.99 18.34 -2.68
N GLY A 73 14.41 17.76 -1.63
CA GLY A 73 13.07 18.11 -1.18
C GLY A 73 12.58 17.30 0.02
N GLU A 74 11.26 17.36 0.24
CA GLU A 74 10.60 16.62 1.32
C GLU A 74 9.60 15.60 0.77
N VAL A 75 9.62 14.40 1.34
CA VAL A 75 8.67 13.32 1.04
C VAL A 75 8.01 12.86 2.33
N VAL A 76 6.67 12.76 2.32
CA VAL A 76 5.91 12.21 3.44
C VAL A 76 5.63 10.75 3.16
N VAL A 77 6.19 9.86 3.98
CA VAL A 77 6.01 8.42 3.81
C VAL A 77 4.54 8.05 4.03
N GLY A 78 4.00 7.31 3.07
CA GLY A 78 2.65 6.82 3.05
C GLY A 78 1.69 7.64 2.18
N GLU A 79 2.15 8.66 1.47
CA GLU A 79 1.32 9.47 0.58
C GLU A 79 1.49 9.13 -0.90
N ALA A 80 2.33 8.16 -1.26
CA ALA A 80 2.52 7.75 -2.64
C ALA A 80 1.27 7.08 -3.21
N ASP A 81 1.02 7.38 -4.49
CA ASP A 81 -0.04 6.76 -5.29
C ASP A 81 0.48 6.21 -6.62
N THR A 82 1.76 6.43 -6.97
CA THR A 82 2.41 5.96 -8.21
C THR A 82 3.45 4.90 -7.87
N GLU A 83 3.80 4.03 -8.82
CA GLU A 83 4.86 3.02 -8.60
C GLU A 83 6.22 3.67 -8.25
N PRO A 84 6.67 4.75 -8.92
CA PRO A 84 7.89 5.46 -8.49
C PRO A 84 7.77 6.03 -7.08
N GLY A 85 6.63 6.63 -6.72
CA GLY A 85 6.39 7.10 -5.36
C GLY A 85 6.46 5.97 -4.32
N GLU A 86 5.82 4.85 -4.60
CA GLU A 86 5.82 3.68 -3.72
C GLU A 86 7.22 3.06 -3.58
N LEU A 87 8.02 3.02 -4.67
CA LEU A 87 9.43 2.64 -4.60
C LEU A 87 10.19 3.55 -3.64
N LEU A 88 10.07 4.86 -3.82
CA LEU A 88 10.79 5.85 -3.02
C LEU A 88 10.44 5.72 -1.54
N GLU A 89 9.15 5.69 -1.19
CA GLU A 89 8.71 5.56 0.19
C GLU A 89 9.20 4.26 0.85
N ARG A 90 9.08 3.12 0.15
CA ARG A 90 9.53 1.83 0.68
C ARG A 90 11.06 1.75 0.79
N CYS A 91 11.77 2.43 -0.10
CA CYS A 91 13.20 2.62 0.04
C CYS A 91 13.49 3.39 1.33
N LEU A 92 12.84 4.53 1.56
CA LEU A 92 13.01 5.35 2.77
C LEU A 92 12.72 4.56 4.05
N GLU A 93 11.67 3.73 4.09
CA GLU A 93 11.34 2.87 5.23
C GLU A 93 12.45 1.86 5.59
N SER A 94 13.36 1.59 4.66
CA SER A 94 14.49 0.69 4.86
C SER A 94 15.79 1.40 5.24
N MET A 95 15.86 2.73 5.09
CA MET A 95 17.07 3.54 5.20
C MET A 95 17.31 4.08 6.62
N LEU A 96 18.58 4.28 6.97
CA LEU A 96 18.99 5.06 8.13
C LEU A 96 19.32 6.51 7.76
N PRO A 97 19.22 7.48 8.69
CA PRO A 97 19.68 8.85 8.46
C PRO A 97 21.13 8.90 7.97
N GLY A 98 21.37 9.72 6.95
CA GLY A 98 22.66 9.84 6.26
C GLY A 98 22.91 8.78 5.19
N GLU A 99 22.07 7.75 5.07
CA GLU A 99 22.24 6.69 4.08
C GLU A 99 22.07 7.24 2.65
N ARG A 100 22.94 6.79 1.74
CA ARG A 100 22.77 6.94 0.30
C ARG A 100 22.70 5.57 -0.35
N CYS A 101 21.70 5.36 -1.19
CA CYS A 101 21.48 4.08 -1.86
C CYS A 101 20.93 4.26 -3.27
N GLN A 102 20.96 3.18 -4.04
CA GLN A 102 20.22 3.04 -5.29
C GLN A 102 19.08 2.05 -5.08
N ALA A 103 17.88 2.38 -5.53
CA ALA A 103 16.71 1.51 -5.46
C ALA A 103 16.18 1.24 -6.87
N ARG A 104 15.88 -0.02 -7.16
CA ARG A 104 15.40 -0.49 -8.47
C ARG A 104 14.12 -1.30 -8.31
N LEU A 105 13.06 -0.90 -9.02
CA LEU A 105 11.80 -1.64 -9.07
C LEU A 105 12.01 -3.02 -9.70
N GLY A 106 11.52 -4.06 -9.04
CA GLY A 106 11.60 -5.45 -9.50
C GLY A 106 10.35 -5.93 -10.24
N THR A 107 9.20 -5.31 -9.98
CA THR A 107 7.90 -5.69 -10.53
C THR A 107 7.06 -4.45 -10.85
N GLY A 108 5.90 -4.64 -11.50
CA GLY A 108 4.99 -3.55 -11.86
C GLY A 108 5.17 -3.07 -13.29
N ALA A 109 4.43 -2.02 -13.65
CA ALA A 109 4.54 -1.38 -14.96
C ALA A 109 5.92 -0.73 -15.16
N CYS A 110 6.49 -0.19 -14.08
CA CYS A 110 7.80 0.47 -14.04
C CYS A 110 8.95 -0.47 -13.67
N ALA A 111 8.81 -1.77 -13.94
CA ALA A 111 9.84 -2.74 -13.61
C ALA A 111 11.18 -2.33 -14.26
N GLY A 112 12.23 -2.24 -13.44
CA GLY A 112 13.55 -1.78 -13.86
C GLY A 112 13.81 -0.28 -13.68
N LEU A 113 12.80 0.54 -13.40
CA LEU A 113 13.01 1.93 -13.02
C LEU A 113 13.90 2.00 -11.77
N THR A 114 14.87 2.90 -11.81
CA THR A 114 15.93 3.01 -10.82
C THR A 114 16.06 4.45 -10.35
N CYS A 115 16.31 4.66 -9.05
CA CYS A 115 16.65 5.97 -8.50
C CYS A 115 17.80 5.89 -7.51
N SER A 116 18.57 6.97 -7.42
CA SER A 116 19.50 7.23 -6.31
C SER A 116 18.76 8.05 -5.26
N VAL A 117 18.88 7.66 -4.00
CA VAL A 117 18.23 8.33 -2.86
C VAL A 117 19.26 8.58 -1.77
N ARG A 118 19.36 9.83 -1.30
CA ARG A 118 20.03 10.18 -0.04
C ARG A 118 18.97 10.61 0.98
N LEU A 119 18.98 9.98 2.15
CA LEU A 119 18.14 10.37 3.27
C LEU A 119 18.95 11.26 4.21
N GLU A 120 18.65 12.56 4.25
CA GLU A 120 19.33 13.48 5.18
C GLU A 120 18.84 13.29 6.61
N GLY A 121 17.55 13.04 6.77
CA GLY A 121 16.91 12.78 8.06
C GLY A 121 15.40 12.88 7.97
N PHE A 122 14.73 12.68 9.11
CA PHE A 122 13.26 12.71 9.21
C PHE A 122 12.81 13.26 10.57
N ASP A 123 11.55 13.71 10.65
CA ASP A 123 10.98 14.37 11.83
C ASP A 123 10.61 13.40 12.97
N ARG A 124 10.18 12.17 12.62
CA ARG A 124 9.79 11.15 13.60
C ARG A 124 10.04 9.72 13.09
N PRO A 125 10.46 8.78 13.96
CA PRO A 125 10.52 7.36 13.60
C PRO A 125 9.11 6.81 13.34
N GLY A 126 9.02 5.91 12.36
CA GLY A 126 7.73 5.47 11.84
C GLY A 126 7.05 4.31 12.55
N GLY A 127 5.84 4.00 12.06
CA GLY A 127 4.99 2.90 12.47
C GLY A 127 3.62 3.40 12.93
N SER A 128 2.54 2.80 12.41
CA SER A 128 1.18 3.22 12.76
C SER A 128 0.91 3.15 14.27
N TRP A 129 1.59 2.28 15.03
CA TRP A 129 1.50 2.21 16.49
C TRP A 129 2.07 3.42 17.24
N ARG A 130 2.95 4.22 16.61
CA ARG A 130 3.50 5.45 17.19
C ARG A 130 2.62 6.68 16.96
N LEU A 131 1.67 6.59 16.03
CA LEU A 131 0.70 7.64 15.78
C LEU A 131 -0.34 7.66 16.91
N SER A 132 -0.69 8.86 17.38
CA SER A 132 -1.83 9.04 18.28
C SER A 132 -3.14 8.63 17.61
N SER A 133 -4.18 8.37 18.40
CA SER A 133 -5.50 8.03 17.83
C SER A 133 -6.04 9.14 16.92
N GLU A 134 -5.84 10.41 17.29
CA GLU A 134 -6.22 11.58 16.47
C GLU A 134 -5.50 11.58 15.13
N GLU A 135 -4.16 11.41 15.12
CA GLU A 135 -3.39 11.38 13.89
C GLU A 135 -3.81 10.21 12.99
N LYS A 136 -3.98 9.00 13.55
CA LYS A 136 -4.48 7.85 12.80
C LYS A 136 -5.83 8.17 12.16
N TRP A 137 -6.73 8.81 12.89
CA TRP A 137 -8.05 9.17 12.40
C TRP A 137 -7.98 10.18 11.25
N ASP A 138 -7.14 11.21 11.37
CA ASP A 138 -6.90 12.18 10.30
C ASP A 138 -6.31 11.54 9.05
N TRP A 139 -5.38 10.60 9.21
CA TRP A 139 -4.83 9.81 8.11
C TRP A 139 -5.89 8.93 7.43
N VAL A 140 -6.79 8.30 8.20
CA VAL A 140 -7.93 7.55 7.63
C VAL A 140 -8.78 8.48 6.76
N ARG A 141 -9.10 9.68 7.27
CA ARG A 141 -9.92 10.67 6.54
C ARG A 141 -9.22 11.13 5.26
N ARG A 142 -7.94 11.47 5.35
CA ARG A 142 -7.11 11.91 4.22
C ARG A 142 -7.03 10.83 3.14
N HIS A 143 -6.73 9.59 3.50
CA HIS A 143 -6.71 8.48 2.54
C HIS A 143 -8.07 8.26 1.87
N ARG A 144 -9.17 8.38 2.62
CA ARG A 144 -10.51 8.27 2.05
C ARG A 144 -10.79 9.41 1.05
N GLU A 145 -10.40 10.63 1.38
CA GLU A 145 -10.62 11.82 0.54
C GLU A 145 -9.82 11.73 -0.77
N VAL A 146 -8.52 11.44 -0.69
CA VAL A 146 -7.68 11.21 -1.87
C VAL A 146 -8.20 10.02 -2.69
N GLY A 147 -8.61 8.93 -2.04
CA GLY A 147 -9.24 7.80 -2.71
C GLY A 147 -10.51 8.19 -3.49
N ASN A 148 -11.33 9.09 -2.93
CA ASN A 148 -12.52 9.61 -3.62
C ASN A 148 -12.15 10.46 -4.84
N GLU A 149 -11.11 11.29 -4.74
CA GLU A 149 -10.61 12.10 -5.85
C GLU A 149 -10.08 11.23 -6.99
N LEU A 150 -9.20 10.27 -6.69
CA LEU A 150 -8.70 9.30 -7.65
C LEU A 150 -9.84 8.52 -8.31
N TYR A 151 -10.84 8.09 -7.54
CA TYR A 151 -11.98 7.35 -8.08
C TYR A 151 -12.81 8.21 -9.06
N ARG A 152 -12.98 9.52 -8.77
CA ARG A 152 -13.66 10.46 -9.67
C ARG A 152 -12.82 10.74 -10.93
N ALA A 153 -11.50 10.79 -10.80
CA ALA A 153 -10.57 10.95 -11.91
C ALA A 153 -10.47 9.72 -12.82
N GLY A 154 -11.04 8.57 -12.41
CA GLY A 154 -10.96 7.32 -13.17
C GLY A 154 -9.76 6.45 -12.81
N GLU A 155 -8.92 6.89 -11.88
CA GLU A 155 -7.76 6.18 -11.33
C GLU A 155 -8.18 5.11 -10.32
N VAL A 156 -9.00 4.16 -10.78
CA VAL A 156 -9.73 3.23 -9.91
C VAL A 156 -8.79 2.33 -9.10
N THR A 157 -7.69 1.87 -9.70
CA THR A 157 -6.72 1.01 -9.02
C THR A 157 -6.03 1.75 -7.87
N ARG A 158 -5.62 3.01 -8.10
CA ARG A 158 -4.99 3.87 -7.09
C ARG A 158 -5.99 4.20 -5.97
N ALA A 159 -7.24 4.50 -6.34
CA ALA A 159 -8.33 4.70 -5.38
C ALA A 159 -8.55 3.48 -4.47
N ALA A 160 -8.57 2.27 -5.05
CA ALA A 160 -8.71 1.03 -4.28
C ALA A 160 -7.59 0.87 -3.24
N ARG A 161 -6.34 1.17 -3.61
CA ARG A 161 -5.19 1.15 -2.68
C ARG A 161 -5.39 2.12 -1.52
N ARG A 162 -5.79 3.36 -1.79
CA ARG A 162 -6.07 4.38 -0.76
C ARG A 162 -7.19 3.94 0.20
N TYR A 163 -8.30 3.39 -0.30
CA TYR A 163 -9.35 2.88 0.58
C TYR A 163 -8.89 1.69 1.43
N ALA A 164 -8.12 0.77 0.84
CA ALA A 164 -7.56 -0.37 1.58
C ALA A 164 -6.59 0.11 2.68
N LYS A 165 -5.78 1.13 2.39
CA LYS A 165 -4.87 1.74 3.34
C LYS A 165 -5.62 2.42 4.50
N ALA A 166 -6.65 3.21 4.19
CA ALA A 166 -7.54 3.79 5.18
C ALA A 166 -8.19 2.72 6.07
N LEU A 167 -8.67 1.61 5.50
CA LEU A 167 -9.26 0.50 6.27
C LEU A 167 -8.25 -0.16 7.20
N ARG A 168 -7.03 -0.44 6.73
CA ARG A 168 -5.98 -1.03 7.57
C ARG A 168 -5.70 -0.16 8.78
N LEU A 169 -5.57 1.15 8.58
CA LEU A 169 -5.31 2.09 9.65
C LEU A 169 -6.52 2.20 10.60
N LEU A 170 -7.73 2.32 10.05
CA LEU A 170 -8.96 2.42 10.84
C LEU A 170 -9.15 1.21 11.75
N VAL A 171 -8.85 -0.01 11.28
CA VAL A 171 -8.97 -1.22 12.13
C VAL A 171 -8.09 -1.15 13.38
N THR A 172 -6.94 -0.44 13.33
CA THR A 172 -6.07 -0.25 14.49
C THR A 172 -6.63 0.69 15.56
N LEU A 173 -7.68 1.45 15.25
CA LEU A 173 -8.34 2.40 16.16
C LEU A 173 -9.47 1.76 16.98
N ARG A 174 -9.82 0.49 16.71
CA ARG A 174 -10.93 -0.16 17.40
C ARG A 174 -10.66 -0.23 18.91
N GLY A 175 -11.54 0.38 19.71
CA GLY A 175 -11.39 0.45 21.17
C GLY A 175 -10.44 1.55 21.67
N GLU A 176 -9.75 2.26 20.77
CA GLU A 176 -8.85 3.38 21.06
C GLU A 176 -9.20 4.59 20.20
N LEU A 177 -10.49 4.97 20.20
CA LEU A 177 -10.96 6.10 19.42
C LEU A 177 -10.43 7.44 19.97
N PRO A 178 -10.26 8.46 19.12
CA PRO A 178 -9.93 9.80 19.59
C PRO A 178 -10.98 10.36 20.55
N ALA A 179 -10.56 11.29 21.41
CA ALA A 179 -11.47 11.91 22.38
C ALA A 179 -12.64 12.61 21.66
N GLY A 180 -13.86 12.33 22.12
CA GLY A 180 -15.07 12.90 21.52
C GLY A 180 -15.56 12.19 20.25
N ARG A 181 -14.89 11.11 19.80
CA ARG A 181 -15.40 10.24 18.73
C ARG A 181 -16.22 9.10 19.29
N GLU A 182 -17.33 8.82 18.63
CA GLU A 182 -18.22 7.72 18.99
C GLU A 182 -17.95 6.47 18.14
N GLU A 183 -18.24 5.29 18.69
CA GLU A 183 -18.20 4.01 17.95
C GLU A 183 -19.13 4.04 16.72
N SER A 184 -20.20 4.83 16.78
CA SER A 184 -21.12 5.06 15.66
C SER A 184 -20.43 5.74 14.47
N GLU A 185 -19.53 6.69 14.71
CA GLU A 185 -18.73 7.35 13.67
C GLU A 185 -17.72 6.39 13.07
N TYR A 186 -17.07 5.58 13.91
CA TYR A 186 -16.14 4.54 13.49
C TYR A 186 -16.79 3.54 12.53
N GLU A 187 -17.93 2.94 12.92
CA GLU A 187 -18.62 1.96 12.09
C GLU A 187 -19.17 2.61 10.80
N LYS A 188 -19.61 3.87 10.87
CA LYS A 188 -20.06 4.62 9.68
C LYS A 188 -18.93 4.84 8.69
N ASP A 189 -17.75 5.27 9.13
CA ASP A 189 -16.62 5.51 8.25
C ASP A 189 -16.00 4.21 7.70
N LYS A 190 -15.96 3.15 8.52
CA LYS A 190 -15.62 1.79 8.09
C LYS A 190 -16.58 1.27 7.01
N GLY A 191 -17.90 1.45 7.20
CA GLY A 191 -18.91 1.09 6.22
C GLY A 191 -18.73 1.83 4.89
N LYS A 192 -18.50 3.15 4.92
CA LYS A 192 -18.22 3.95 3.72
C LYS A 192 -16.97 3.48 2.98
N LEU A 193 -15.89 3.20 3.71
CA LEU A 193 -14.65 2.72 3.12
C LEU A 193 -14.82 1.36 2.43
N HIS A 194 -15.51 0.42 3.07
CA HIS A 194 -15.88 -0.84 2.44
C HIS A 194 -16.74 -0.63 1.18
N ALA A 195 -17.75 0.25 1.24
CA ALA A 195 -18.61 0.56 0.09
C ALA A 195 -17.83 1.16 -1.09
N ASN A 196 -16.88 2.04 -0.81
CA ASN A 196 -16.02 2.68 -1.80
C ASN A 196 -15.01 1.70 -2.40
N LEU A 197 -14.37 0.89 -1.57
CA LEU A 197 -13.46 -0.16 -2.03
C LEU A 197 -14.19 -1.19 -2.91
N ALA A 198 -15.42 -1.59 -2.54
CA ALA A 198 -16.24 -2.46 -3.37
C ALA A 198 -16.56 -1.83 -4.74
N ALA A 199 -16.84 -0.53 -4.79
CA ALA A 199 -17.09 0.17 -6.04
C ALA A 199 -15.86 0.11 -6.97
N ALA A 200 -14.67 0.32 -6.41
CA ALA A 200 -13.42 0.22 -7.16
C ALA A 200 -13.15 -1.22 -7.64
N GLN A 201 -13.38 -2.21 -6.77
CA GLN A 201 -13.20 -3.62 -7.09
C GLN A 201 -14.15 -4.15 -8.15
N ILE A 202 -15.39 -3.64 -8.23
CA ILE A 202 -16.31 -3.98 -9.33
C ILE A 202 -15.73 -3.51 -10.66
N LYS A 203 -15.23 -2.28 -10.72
CA LYS A 203 -14.64 -1.69 -11.94
C LYS A 203 -13.35 -2.40 -12.37
N THR A 204 -12.61 -2.98 -11.44
CA THR A 204 -11.37 -3.75 -11.74
C THR A 204 -11.61 -5.26 -11.87
N GLY A 205 -12.87 -5.72 -11.91
CA GLY A 205 -13.21 -7.14 -12.10
C GLY A 205 -12.99 -8.03 -10.87
N GLN A 206 -12.63 -7.48 -9.71
CA GLN A 206 -12.40 -8.21 -8.46
C GLN A 206 -13.73 -8.52 -7.73
N HIS A 207 -14.65 -9.20 -8.41
CA HIS A 207 -16.04 -9.38 -7.96
C HIS A 207 -16.15 -10.11 -6.61
N ALA A 208 -15.32 -11.13 -6.34
CA ALA A 208 -15.33 -11.83 -5.07
C ALA A 208 -14.97 -10.92 -3.87
N ASN A 209 -13.99 -10.04 -4.06
CA ASN A 209 -13.62 -9.05 -3.06
C ASN A 209 -14.72 -7.99 -2.88
N ALA A 210 -15.34 -7.56 -3.99
CA ALA A 210 -16.45 -6.61 -3.95
C ALA A 210 -17.65 -7.16 -3.16
N VAL A 211 -18.00 -8.44 -3.31
CA VAL A 211 -19.08 -9.07 -2.52
C VAL A 211 -18.79 -9.01 -1.02
N ARG A 212 -17.55 -9.34 -0.61
CA ARG A 212 -17.13 -9.29 0.79
C ARG A 212 -17.21 -7.87 1.34
N ASN A 213 -16.68 -6.90 0.61
CA ASN A 213 -16.70 -5.50 1.01
C ASN A 213 -18.13 -4.92 1.05
N CYS A 214 -18.98 -5.21 0.08
CA CYS A 214 -20.39 -4.80 0.15
C CYS A 214 -21.12 -5.43 1.34
N THR A 215 -20.83 -6.68 1.69
CA THR A 215 -21.42 -7.33 2.86
C THR A 215 -21.02 -6.60 4.14
N LYS A 216 -19.74 -6.25 4.30
CA LYS A 216 -19.28 -5.42 5.42
C LYS A 216 -19.89 -4.02 5.44
N ALA A 217 -20.09 -3.38 4.28
CA ALA A 217 -20.77 -2.10 4.22
C ALA A 217 -22.25 -2.19 4.63
N LEU A 218 -22.92 -3.30 4.30
CA LEU A 218 -24.31 -3.55 4.67
C LEU A 218 -24.50 -3.91 6.14
N GLU A 219 -23.46 -4.43 6.82
CA GLU A 219 -23.49 -4.58 8.29
C GLU A 219 -23.65 -3.20 8.97
N ALA A 220 -23.02 -2.15 8.42
CA ALA A 220 -23.10 -0.78 8.94
C ALA A 220 -24.36 -0.02 8.44
N GLU A 221 -24.77 -0.23 7.19
CA GLU A 221 -25.96 0.41 6.60
C GLU A 221 -26.79 -0.63 5.82
N PRO A 222 -27.66 -1.42 6.50
CA PRO A 222 -28.41 -2.50 5.85
C PRO A 222 -29.32 -2.05 4.70
N GLY A 223 -29.82 -0.82 4.76
CA GLY A 223 -30.68 -0.21 3.74
C GLY A 223 -29.92 0.46 2.58
N SER A 224 -28.60 0.26 2.47
CA SER A 224 -27.79 0.96 1.46
C SER A 224 -28.05 0.41 0.06
N VAL A 225 -28.93 1.09 -0.69
CA VAL A 225 -29.29 0.74 -2.09
C VAL A 225 -28.05 0.58 -2.96
N LYS A 226 -27.04 1.45 -2.77
CA LYS A 226 -25.77 1.39 -3.52
C LYS A 226 -25.02 0.08 -3.25
N CYS A 227 -24.94 -0.35 -2.01
CA CYS A 227 -24.21 -1.57 -1.64
C CYS A 227 -24.97 -2.83 -2.05
N LEU A 228 -26.30 -2.87 -1.90
CA LEU A 228 -27.14 -3.96 -2.40
C LEU A 228 -26.99 -4.12 -3.91
N TYR A 229 -27.13 -3.03 -4.67
CA TYR A 229 -26.98 -3.04 -6.11
C TYR A 229 -25.59 -3.53 -6.54
N ARG A 230 -24.53 -2.99 -5.92
CA ARG A 230 -23.13 -3.38 -6.19
C ARG A 230 -22.86 -4.85 -5.86
N ARG A 231 -23.35 -5.35 -4.72
CA ARG A 231 -23.24 -6.76 -4.34
C ARG A 231 -23.96 -7.65 -5.33
N GLY A 232 -25.18 -7.27 -5.73
CA GLY A 232 -25.96 -7.98 -6.74
C GLY A 232 -25.24 -8.08 -8.09
N LEU A 233 -24.64 -6.98 -8.57
CA LEU A 233 -23.81 -6.99 -9.79
C LEU A 233 -22.60 -7.93 -9.67
N ALA A 234 -21.88 -7.86 -8.55
CA ALA A 234 -20.72 -8.72 -8.32
C ALA A 234 -21.11 -10.20 -8.20
N GLN A 235 -22.23 -10.52 -7.54
CA GLN A 235 -22.77 -11.89 -7.47
C GLN A 235 -23.18 -12.40 -8.85
N ALA A 236 -23.81 -11.57 -9.69
CA ALA A 236 -24.17 -11.95 -11.06
C ALA A 236 -22.93 -12.26 -11.90
N ALA A 237 -21.87 -11.46 -11.79
CA ALA A 237 -20.60 -11.71 -12.46
C ALA A 237 -19.94 -13.03 -12.01
N LEU A 238 -20.13 -13.43 -10.76
CA LEU A 238 -19.71 -14.73 -10.22
C LEU A 238 -20.68 -15.88 -10.51
N ARG A 239 -21.74 -15.65 -11.30
CA ARG A 239 -22.80 -16.62 -11.63
C ARG A 239 -23.64 -17.09 -10.43
N HIS A 240 -23.64 -16.34 -9.33
CA HIS A 240 -24.52 -16.57 -8.18
C HIS A 240 -25.89 -15.90 -8.38
N PHE A 241 -26.63 -16.34 -9.42
CA PHE A 241 -27.83 -15.64 -9.89
C PHE A 241 -28.96 -15.55 -8.85
N GLY A 242 -29.09 -16.53 -7.96
CA GLY A 242 -30.08 -16.51 -6.88
C GLY A 242 -29.86 -15.33 -5.94
N LEU A 243 -28.64 -15.22 -5.39
CA LEU A 243 -28.23 -14.13 -4.49
C LEU A 243 -28.27 -12.78 -5.19
N ALA A 244 -27.81 -12.72 -6.45
CA ALA A 244 -27.86 -11.49 -7.23
C ALA A 244 -29.29 -10.95 -7.39
N ARG A 245 -30.24 -11.84 -7.68
CA ARG A 245 -31.65 -11.48 -7.83
C ARG A 245 -32.25 -10.97 -6.52
N GLU A 246 -31.91 -11.57 -5.40
CA GLU A 246 -32.35 -11.11 -4.07
C GLU A 246 -31.86 -9.70 -3.77
N ASP A 247 -30.54 -9.47 -3.92
CA ASP A 247 -29.92 -8.16 -3.71
C ASP A 247 -30.53 -7.08 -4.61
N LEU A 248 -30.71 -7.36 -5.90
CA LEU A 248 -31.26 -6.40 -6.87
C LEU A 248 -32.74 -6.09 -6.62
N ARG A 249 -33.54 -7.09 -6.22
CA ARG A 249 -34.95 -6.87 -5.85
C ARG A 249 -35.07 -5.99 -4.61
N GLU A 250 -34.24 -6.24 -3.61
CA GLU A 250 -34.24 -5.44 -2.40
C GLU A 250 -33.77 -4.01 -2.67
N ALA A 251 -32.72 -3.84 -3.50
CA ALA A 251 -32.28 -2.53 -3.96
C ALA A 251 -33.40 -1.76 -4.69
N MET A 252 -34.16 -2.44 -5.56
CA MET A 252 -35.32 -1.84 -6.25
C MET A 252 -36.44 -1.45 -5.27
N ARG A 253 -36.77 -2.32 -4.32
CA ARG A 253 -37.81 -2.08 -3.32
C ARG A 253 -37.50 -0.84 -2.47
N LEU A 254 -36.25 -0.71 -2.04
CA LEU A 254 -35.78 0.44 -1.26
C LEU A 254 -35.58 1.71 -2.10
N GLY A 255 -35.21 1.56 -3.38
CA GLY A 255 -35.00 2.67 -4.29
C GLY A 255 -36.28 3.30 -4.85
N SER A 256 -37.36 2.51 -4.98
CA SER A 256 -38.65 2.96 -5.54
C SER A 256 -39.55 3.68 -4.51
N GLY A 257 -39.10 3.81 -3.26
CA GLY A 257 -39.81 4.50 -2.18
C GLY A 257 -39.33 5.94 -1.92
N LYS A 258 -38.66 6.57 -2.90
CA LYS A 258 -38.21 7.97 -2.86
C LYS A 258 -38.79 8.75 -4.03
#